data_AF-A0A1I7TGQ0-F1
#
_entry.id   AF-A0A1I7TGQ0-F1
#
_cell.length_a   1.000
_cell.length_b   1.000
_cell.length_c   1.000
_cell.angle_alpha   90.00
_cell.angle_beta   90.00
_cell.angle_gamma   90.00
#
_symmetry.space_group_name_H-M   'P 1'
#
loop_
_entity.id
_entity.type
_entity.pdbx_description
1 polymer ?
#
loop_
_entity_poly.entity_id
_entity_poly.type
_entity_poly.pdbx_seq_one_letter_code
_entity_poly.pdbx_strand_id
1 'polypeptide(L)'
;MSGATDSDSSTNLRTAEASAEVLQTANDFADICKNISEKQNEQSELNVKVLEKLQAIQNDLNEIKIKLKDDTIFVRDRKTDSIISKSFVMKQIFENVLEVENEKWFNGKLEEHFEVNVEGILLIADMYDTQIAVQKCENFLLKSSKKSSKTKLELAVRYNLVALKDEILSKITTKEDIREVLPSDVEDMDHAIMAELFEKALST
;
A
#
# COMPACT_ATOMS: atom_id res chain seq x y z
N MET A 1 -4.84 94.93 54.31
CA MET A 1 -5.99 95.16 53.41
C MET A 1 -5.46 96.01 52.27
N SER A 2 -5.47 95.66 51.00
CA SER A 2 -6.28 94.73 50.22
C SER A 2 -5.40 94.27 49.05
N GLY A 3 -5.32 92.97 48.83
CA GLY A 3 -4.50 92.39 47.76
C GLY A 3 -5.08 91.04 47.38
N ALA A 4 -6.18 91.06 46.64
CA ALA A 4 -6.75 89.90 45.96
C ALA A 4 -7.91 90.38 45.07
N THR A 5 -7.70 90.58 43.77
CA THR A 5 -8.77 90.47 42.75
C THR A 5 -8.27 90.25 41.31
N ASP A 6 -7.04 90.62 40.96
CA ASP A 6 -6.59 90.47 39.55
C ASP A 6 -5.97 89.10 39.22
N SER A 7 -5.68 88.27 40.23
CA SER A 7 -5.17 86.91 39.98
C SER A 7 -6.26 85.94 39.56
N ASP A 8 -7.53 86.16 39.91
CA ASP A 8 -8.59 85.16 39.75
C ASP A 8 -9.14 85.05 38.31
N SER A 9 -9.14 86.11 37.52
CA SER A 9 -9.68 86.04 36.14
C SER A 9 -8.72 85.35 35.16
N SER A 10 -7.41 85.64 35.28
CA SER A 10 -6.37 85.04 34.42
C SER A 10 -6.10 83.58 34.78
N THR A 11 -6.14 83.21 36.06
CA THR A 11 -6.02 81.81 36.49
C THR A 11 -7.20 80.97 36.03
N ASN A 12 -8.43 81.48 36.13
CA ASN A 12 -9.63 80.79 35.66
C ASN A 12 -9.64 80.55 34.15
N LEU A 13 -9.18 81.52 33.34
CA LEU A 13 -9.08 81.36 31.89
C LEU A 13 -8.06 80.28 31.50
N ARG A 14 -6.86 80.31 32.09
CA ARG A 14 -5.81 79.30 31.85
C ARG A 14 -6.22 77.90 32.33
N THR A 15 -7.02 77.83 33.39
CA THR A 15 -7.56 76.57 33.92
C THR A 15 -8.65 76.00 33.00
N ALA A 16 -9.47 76.86 32.39
CA ALA A 16 -10.48 76.46 31.40
C ALA A 16 -9.86 75.98 30.08
N GLU A 17 -8.80 76.65 29.59
CA GLU A 17 -8.04 76.23 28.41
C GLU A 17 -7.36 74.87 28.62
N ALA A 18 -6.67 74.69 29.76
CA ALA A 18 -6.07 73.41 30.12
C ALA A 18 -7.13 72.29 30.25
N SER A 19 -8.32 72.60 30.77
CA SER A 19 -9.42 71.64 30.87
C SER A 19 -9.98 71.24 29.50
N ALA A 20 -10.03 72.17 28.55
CA ALA A 20 -10.46 71.90 27.18
C ALA A 20 -9.44 71.04 26.40
N GLU A 21 -8.14 71.29 26.57
CA GLU A 21 -7.07 70.46 25.99
C GLU A 21 -7.08 69.03 26.57
N VAL A 22 -7.32 68.89 27.88
CA VAL A 22 -7.49 67.58 28.53
C VAL A 22 -8.73 66.85 28.00
N LEU A 23 -9.84 67.55 27.80
CA LEU A 23 -11.06 66.98 27.23
C LEU A 23 -10.86 66.52 25.78
N GLN A 24 -10.16 67.32 24.97
CA GLN A 24 -9.84 66.95 23.58
C GLN A 24 -8.93 65.73 23.53
N THR A 25 -7.89 65.71 24.36
CA THR A 25 -6.97 64.57 24.47
C THR A 25 -7.71 63.31 24.91
N ALA A 26 -8.68 63.43 25.83
CA ALA A 26 -9.51 62.32 26.27
C ALA A 26 -10.42 61.77 25.15
N ASN A 27 -10.96 62.65 24.30
CA ASN A 27 -11.76 62.24 23.15
C ASN A 27 -10.90 61.56 22.08
N ASP A 28 -9.73 62.11 21.76
CA ASP A 28 -8.78 61.50 20.82
C ASP A 28 -8.35 60.11 21.33
N PHE A 29 -8.13 59.97 22.64
CA PHE A 29 -7.83 58.69 23.27
C PHE A 29 -9.00 57.70 23.15
N ALA A 30 -10.25 58.16 23.34
CA ALA A 30 -11.44 57.33 23.17
C ALA A 30 -11.59 56.81 21.73
N ASP A 31 -11.33 57.66 20.73
CA ASP A 31 -11.35 57.27 19.32
C ASP A 31 -10.24 56.26 18.98
N ILE A 32 -9.04 56.45 19.53
CA ILE A 32 -7.95 55.48 19.39
C ILE A 32 -8.34 54.14 20.02
N CYS A 33 -8.90 54.14 21.23
CA CYS A 33 -9.37 52.92 21.89
C CYS A 33 -10.42 52.18 21.05
N LYS A 34 -11.38 52.91 20.47
CA LYS A 34 -12.40 52.34 19.60
C LYS A 34 -11.79 51.68 18.36
N ASN A 35 -10.89 52.37 17.67
CA ASN A 35 -10.18 51.84 16.50
C ASN A 35 -9.34 50.59 16.84
N ILE A 36 -8.72 50.56 18.02
CA ILE A 36 -7.98 49.40 18.50
C ILE A 36 -8.93 48.21 18.72
N SER A 37 -10.07 48.42 19.37
CA SER A 37 -11.07 47.37 19.59
C SER A 37 -11.65 46.82 18.28
N GLU A 38 -11.93 47.67 17.30
CA GLU A 38 -12.40 47.25 15.98
C GLU A 38 -11.37 46.36 15.28
N LYS A 39 -10.10 46.78 15.25
CA LYS A 39 -9.01 45.97 14.68
C LYS A 39 -8.78 44.66 15.43
N GLN A 40 -8.95 44.65 16.76
CA GLN A 40 -8.88 43.42 17.55
C GLN A 40 -9.98 42.43 17.17
N ASN A 41 -11.21 42.93 16.92
CA ASN A 41 -12.32 42.09 16.46
C ASN A 41 -12.07 41.55 15.04
N GLU A 42 -11.64 42.39 14.10
CA GLU A 42 -11.28 41.94 12.74
C GLU A 42 -10.19 40.86 12.76
N GLN A 43 -9.16 41.05 13.60
CA GLN A 43 -8.09 40.07 13.78
C GLN A 43 -8.63 38.76 14.38
N SER A 44 -9.58 38.84 15.32
CA SER A 44 -10.21 37.65 15.91
C SER A 44 -11.01 36.85 14.88
N GLU A 45 -11.72 37.52 13.98
CA GLU A 45 -12.48 36.88 12.92
C GLU A 45 -11.56 36.22 11.89
N LEU A 46 -10.47 36.89 11.53
CA LEU A 46 -9.41 36.32 10.69
C LEU A 46 -8.79 35.08 11.32
N ASN A 47 -8.53 35.09 12.64
CA ASN A 47 -7.98 33.94 13.35
C ASN A 47 -8.94 32.74 13.33
N VAL A 48 -10.24 32.97 13.50
CA VAL A 48 -11.26 31.90 13.37
C VAL A 48 -11.24 31.29 11.97
N LYS A 49 -11.23 32.11 10.92
CA LYS A 49 -11.14 31.63 9.53
C LYS A 49 -9.86 30.83 9.26
N VAL A 50 -8.73 31.24 9.86
CA VAL A 50 -7.47 30.50 9.78
C VAL A 50 -7.59 29.14 10.47
N LEU A 51 -8.18 29.09 11.67
CA LEU A 51 -8.38 27.84 12.40
C LEU A 51 -9.29 26.87 11.65
N GLU A 52 -10.38 27.34 11.05
CA GLU A 52 -11.26 26.51 10.21
C GLU A 52 -10.51 25.92 9.01
N LYS A 53 -9.68 26.72 8.34
CA LYS A 53 -8.83 26.24 7.23
C LYS A 53 -7.79 25.23 7.69
N LEU A 54 -7.16 25.45 8.84
CA LEU A 54 -6.22 24.49 9.42
C LEU A 54 -6.92 23.17 9.77
N GLN A 55 -8.15 23.22 10.29
CA GLN A 55 -8.93 22.03 10.58
C GLN A 55 -9.32 21.27 9.31
N ALA A 56 -9.72 21.97 8.25
CA ALA A 56 -9.99 21.36 6.95
C ALA A 56 -8.75 20.65 6.40
N ILE A 57 -7.60 21.33 6.40
CA ILE A 57 -6.32 20.73 5.99
C ILE A 57 -5.98 19.51 6.85
N GLN A 58 -6.20 19.58 8.17
CA GLN A 58 -5.93 18.46 9.07
C GLN A 58 -6.81 17.24 8.74
N ASN A 59 -8.07 17.47 8.37
CA ASN A 59 -8.99 16.42 7.94
C ASN A 59 -8.53 15.82 6.60
N ASP A 60 -8.17 16.65 5.63
CA ASP A 60 -7.63 16.22 4.34
C ASP A 60 -6.35 15.39 4.53
N LEU A 61 -5.45 15.81 5.42
CA LEU A 61 -4.23 15.08 5.76
C LEU A 61 -4.53 13.74 6.43
N ASN A 62 -5.55 13.66 7.28
CA ASN A 62 -5.98 12.40 7.88
C ASN A 62 -6.57 11.46 6.84
N GLU A 63 -7.37 11.97 5.90
CA GLU A 63 -7.91 11.19 4.79
C GLU A 63 -6.77 10.69 3.88
N ILE A 64 -5.79 11.54 3.55
CA ILE A 64 -4.57 11.16 2.82
C ILE A 64 -3.78 10.12 3.61
N LYS A 65 -3.65 10.25 4.94
CA LYS A 65 -2.94 9.28 5.78
C LYS A 65 -3.64 7.92 5.80
N ILE A 66 -4.97 7.89 5.78
CA ILE A 66 -5.75 6.65 5.66
C ILE A 66 -5.53 6.06 4.27
N LYS A 67 -5.66 6.86 3.21
CA LYS A 67 -5.35 6.44 1.83
C LYS A 67 -3.92 5.92 1.69
N LEU A 68 -2.93 6.58 2.31
CA LEU A 68 -1.53 6.15 2.32
C LEU A 68 -1.27 4.91 3.17
N LYS A 69 -2.10 4.61 4.18
CA LYS A 69 -2.04 3.34 4.92
C LYS A 69 -2.60 2.21 4.08
N ASP A 70 -3.70 2.43 3.37
CA ASP A 70 -4.22 1.48 2.38
C ASP A 70 -3.26 1.34 1.19
N ASP A 71 -2.61 2.44 0.80
CA ASP A 71 -1.57 2.56 -0.22
C ASP A 71 -0.15 2.41 0.36
N THR A 72 0.07 1.71 1.49
CA THR A 72 1.44 1.26 1.87
C THR A 72 2.01 0.20 0.91
N ILE A 73 1.45 0.15 -0.30
CA ILE A 73 2.03 -0.36 -1.54
C ILE A 73 2.12 0.80 -2.57
N PHE A 74 2.59 2.02 -2.22
CA PHE A 74 2.86 3.07 -3.23
C PHE A 74 3.76 4.22 -2.73
N VAL A 75 5.05 3.94 -2.52
CA VAL A 75 6.07 4.94 -2.88
C VAL A 75 6.13 4.93 -4.41
N ARG A 76 6.16 6.07 -5.12
CA ARG A 76 6.43 6.11 -6.57
C ARG A 76 7.94 6.13 -6.78
N ASP A 77 8.52 4.96 -6.87
CA ASP A 77 9.86 4.68 -7.37
C ASP A 77 9.65 3.83 -8.63
N ARG A 78 10.47 3.99 -9.67
CA ARG A 78 10.41 3.09 -10.84
C ARG A 78 10.58 1.62 -10.40
N LYS A 79 11.24 1.41 -9.25
CA LYS A 79 11.36 0.12 -8.56
C LYS A 79 10.05 -0.37 -7.95
N THR A 80 9.23 0.52 -7.38
CA THR A 80 7.95 0.16 -6.79
C THR A 80 6.87 0.01 -7.84
N ASP A 81 6.83 0.77 -8.92
CA ASP A 81 5.89 0.50 -10.03
C ASP A 81 6.08 -0.94 -10.58
N SER A 82 7.33 -1.42 -10.65
CA SER A 82 7.64 -2.82 -10.94
C SER A 82 7.13 -3.78 -9.86
N ILE A 83 7.35 -3.48 -8.58
CA ILE A 83 6.91 -4.32 -7.45
C ILE A 83 5.39 -4.33 -7.31
N ILE A 84 4.72 -3.21 -7.53
CA ILE A 84 3.28 -3.03 -7.39
C ILE A 84 2.57 -3.68 -8.57
N SER A 85 3.07 -3.48 -9.79
CA SER A 85 2.60 -4.21 -10.97
C SER A 85 2.79 -5.71 -10.78
N LYS A 86 3.94 -6.15 -10.22
CA LYS A 86 4.16 -7.56 -9.83
C LYS A 86 3.21 -8.00 -8.73
N SER A 87 2.94 -7.20 -7.69
CA SER A 87 2.03 -7.56 -6.59
C SER A 87 0.57 -7.61 -7.03
N PHE A 88 0.18 -6.74 -7.97
CA PHE A 88 -1.15 -6.72 -8.57
C PHE A 88 -1.33 -7.94 -9.48
N VAL A 89 -0.35 -8.23 -10.33
CA VAL A 89 -0.32 -9.45 -11.16
C VAL A 89 -0.35 -10.68 -10.26
N MET A 90 0.44 -10.74 -9.19
CA MET A 90 0.42 -11.82 -8.19
C MET A 90 -0.94 -11.96 -7.51
N LYS A 91 -1.51 -10.87 -7.02
CA LYS A 91 -2.81 -10.87 -6.35
C LYS A 91 -3.89 -11.42 -7.29
N GLN A 92 -3.90 -10.97 -8.55
CA GLN A 92 -4.81 -11.48 -9.58
C GLN A 92 -4.54 -12.94 -9.95
N ILE A 93 -3.28 -13.37 -10.03
CA ILE A 93 -2.90 -14.77 -10.26
C ILE A 93 -3.43 -15.64 -9.12
N PHE A 94 -3.24 -15.24 -7.86
CA PHE A 94 -3.66 -16.02 -6.69
C PHE A 94 -5.18 -16.03 -6.48
N GLU A 95 -5.85 -14.91 -6.80
CA GLU A 95 -7.31 -14.80 -6.81
C GLU A 95 -7.92 -15.67 -7.92
N ASN A 96 -7.32 -15.68 -9.12
CA ASN A 96 -7.88 -16.31 -10.33
C ASN A 96 -7.18 -17.62 -10.75
N VAL A 97 -6.45 -18.33 -9.88
CA VAL A 97 -5.81 -19.62 -10.24
C VAL A 97 -6.81 -20.64 -10.84
N LEU A 98 -8.11 -20.49 -10.55
CA LEU A 98 -9.19 -21.33 -11.09
C LEU A 98 -9.50 -21.06 -12.58
N GLU A 99 -9.02 -19.95 -13.16
CA GLU A 99 -9.25 -19.57 -14.56
C GLU A 99 -8.01 -19.73 -15.46
N VAL A 100 -6.92 -20.30 -14.92
CA VAL A 100 -5.70 -20.62 -15.68
C VAL A 100 -5.91 -21.88 -16.53
N GLU A 101 -6.99 -21.91 -17.30
CA GLU A 101 -7.18 -22.88 -18.38
C GLU A 101 -7.03 -22.16 -19.72
N ASN A 102 -5.89 -22.45 -20.36
CA ASN A 102 -5.51 -22.12 -21.73
C ASN A 102 -5.44 -20.61 -22.09
N GLU A 103 -4.22 -20.13 -22.31
CA GLU A 103 -3.89 -18.95 -23.16
C GLU A 103 -4.59 -17.62 -22.85
N LYS A 104 -5.01 -17.36 -21.62
CA LYS A 104 -5.52 -16.04 -21.22
C LYS A 104 -4.40 -15.10 -20.73
N TRP A 105 -4.30 -13.97 -21.41
CA TRP A 105 -3.36 -12.88 -21.13
C TRP A 105 -3.96 -11.92 -20.10
N PHE A 106 -3.21 -11.60 -19.05
CA PHE A 106 -3.62 -10.59 -18.07
C PHE A 106 -2.86 -9.29 -18.33
N ASN A 107 -3.56 -8.28 -18.84
CA ASN A 107 -2.98 -6.98 -19.18
C ASN A 107 -2.91 -6.06 -17.95
N GLY A 108 -1.70 -5.82 -17.44
CA GLY A 108 -1.41 -4.62 -16.64
C GLY A 108 -1.28 -3.40 -17.55
N LYS A 109 -1.55 -2.20 -17.03
CA LYS A 109 -1.52 -0.94 -17.79
C LYS A 109 -0.14 -0.56 -18.38
N LEU A 110 0.91 -1.30 -18.03
CA LEU A 110 2.25 -1.24 -18.63
C LEU A 110 2.62 -2.64 -19.12
N GLU A 111 2.94 -2.74 -20.41
CA GLU A 111 3.35 -3.96 -21.09
C GLU A 111 4.70 -4.49 -20.55
N GLU A 112 4.64 -5.52 -19.72
CA GLU A 112 5.60 -6.61 -19.72
C GLU A 112 4.77 -7.90 -19.71
N HIS A 113 4.78 -8.63 -20.83
CA HIS A 113 4.08 -9.91 -20.95
C HIS A 113 4.72 -10.92 -20.00
N PHE A 114 4.16 -11.07 -18.79
CA PHE A 114 4.57 -12.14 -17.89
C PHE A 114 3.80 -13.40 -18.28
N GLU A 115 4.46 -14.29 -19.02
CA GLU A 115 3.98 -15.64 -19.23
C GLU A 115 4.05 -16.39 -17.90
N VAL A 116 3.01 -16.25 -17.09
CA VAL A 116 2.92 -16.95 -15.80
C VAL A 116 2.40 -18.35 -16.05
N ASN A 117 3.32 -19.27 -16.24
CA ASN A 117 3.02 -20.70 -16.22
C ASN A 117 2.95 -21.23 -14.77
N VAL A 118 2.41 -22.44 -14.62
CA VAL A 118 2.28 -23.09 -13.30
C VAL A 118 3.62 -23.21 -12.55
N GLU A 119 4.74 -23.31 -13.26
CA GLU A 119 6.09 -23.45 -12.69
C GLU A 119 6.54 -22.14 -12.05
N GLY A 120 6.25 -21.01 -12.68
CA GLY A 120 6.47 -19.68 -12.14
C GLY A 120 5.62 -19.41 -10.91
N ILE A 121 4.34 -19.81 -10.93
CA ILE A 121 3.46 -19.68 -9.75
C ILE A 121 3.98 -20.54 -8.59
N LEU A 122 4.38 -21.78 -8.88
CA LEU A 122 4.94 -22.69 -7.87
C LEU A 122 6.25 -22.15 -7.26
N LEU A 123 7.17 -21.62 -8.08
CA LEU A 123 8.41 -21.01 -7.60
C LEU A 123 8.14 -19.88 -6.61
N ILE A 124 7.20 -19.01 -6.97
CA ILE A 124 6.82 -17.88 -6.12
C ILE A 124 6.13 -18.38 -4.86
N ALA A 125 5.20 -19.32 -5.00
CA ALA A 125 4.43 -19.85 -3.87
C ALA A 125 5.35 -20.54 -2.86
N ASP A 126 6.35 -21.27 -3.32
CA ASP A 126 7.42 -21.85 -2.50
C ASP A 126 8.25 -20.76 -1.80
N MET A 127 8.68 -19.73 -2.54
CA MET A 127 9.48 -18.61 -2.01
C MET A 127 8.76 -17.80 -0.92
N TYR A 128 7.44 -17.66 -1.00
CA TYR A 128 6.62 -16.90 -0.04
C TYR A 128 5.76 -17.79 0.86
N ASP A 129 6.02 -19.11 0.90
CA ASP A 129 5.30 -20.10 1.71
C ASP A 129 3.75 -19.99 1.61
N THR A 130 3.26 -19.83 0.38
CA THR A 130 1.85 -19.61 0.08
C THR A 130 1.15 -20.93 -0.22
N GLN A 131 0.83 -21.69 0.83
CA GLN A 131 0.29 -23.05 0.71
C GLN A 131 -1.00 -23.16 -0.14
N ILE A 132 -1.87 -22.14 -0.09
CA ILE A 132 -3.09 -22.11 -0.91
C ILE A 132 -2.75 -22.12 -2.41
N ALA A 133 -1.72 -21.38 -2.81
CA ALA A 133 -1.31 -21.35 -4.20
C ALA A 133 -0.71 -22.68 -4.65
N VAL A 134 0.15 -23.27 -3.79
CA VAL A 134 0.71 -24.61 -4.01
C VAL A 134 -0.41 -25.63 -4.23
N GLN A 135 -1.43 -25.65 -3.36
CA GLN A 135 -2.58 -26.55 -3.47
C GLN A 135 -3.37 -26.36 -4.77
N LYS A 136 -3.61 -25.10 -5.19
CA LYS A 136 -4.32 -24.84 -6.43
C LYS A 136 -3.49 -25.26 -7.66
N CYS A 137 -2.18 -25.01 -7.65
CA CYS A 137 -1.26 -25.46 -8.69
C CYS A 137 -1.20 -26.99 -8.76
N GLU A 138 -1.12 -27.67 -7.62
CA GLU A 138 -1.15 -29.13 -7.52
C GLU A 138 -2.44 -29.70 -8.12
N ASN A 139 -3.60 -29.15 -7.74
CA ASN A 139 -4.90 -29.56 -8.28
C ASN A 139 -5.01 -29.33 -9.80
N PHE A 140 -4.45 -28.23 -10.31
CA PHE A 140 -4.37 -27.99 -11.75
C PHE A 140 -3.47 -29.02 -12.46
N LEU A 141 -2.32 -29.36 -11.88
CA LEU A 141 -1.39 -30.35 -12.43
C LEU A 141 -2.02 -31.75 -12.49
N LEU A 142 -2.84 -32.09 -11.49
CA LEU A 142 -3.61 -33.34 -11.43
C LEU A 142 -4.71 -33.39 -12.49
N LYS A 143 -5.54 -32.34 -12.60
CA LYS A 143 -6.81 -32.40 -13.35
C LYS A 143 -6.78 -31.86 -14.77
N SER A 144 -6.08 -30.74 -15.00
CA SER A 144 -6.22 -29.96 -16.24
C SER A 144 -4.92 -29.85 -17.04
N SER A 145 -3.77 -30.08 -16.42
CA SER A 145 -2.46 -29.91 -17.07
C SER A 145 -2.17 -30.96 -18.14
N LYS A 146 -1.80 -30.48 -19.33
CA LYS A 146 -1.33 -31.27 -20.48
C LYS A 146 0.18 -31.58 -20.44
N LYS A 147 0.89 -31.25 -19.34
CA LYS A 147 2.32 -31.56 -19.19
C LYS A 147 2.55 -33.07 -19.14
N SER A 148 3.73 -33.51 -19.56
CA SER A 148 4.14 -34.92 -19.50
C SER A 148 4.28 -35.40 -18.06
N SER A 149 4.17 -36.71 -17.84
CA SER A 149 4.32 -37.35 -16.53
C SER A 149 5.67 -37.02 -15.90
N LYS A 150 6.74 -37.02 -16.71
CA LYS A 150 8.09 -36.58 -16.34
C LYS A 150 8.11 -35.17 -15.75
N THR A 151 7.63 -34.18 -16.49
CA THR A 151 7.65 -32.78 -16.01
C THR A 151 6.77 -32.60 -14.78
N LYS A 152 5.62 -33.29 -14.70
CA LYS A 152 4.79 -33.25 -13.49
C LYS A 152 5.52 -33.84 -12.28
N LEU A 153 6.26 -34.93 -12.44
CA LEU A 153 7.02 -35.57 -11.38
C LEU A 153 8.18 -34.67 -10.90
N GLU A 154 8.91 -34.06 -11.83
CA GLU A 154 9.97 -33.08 -11.51
C GLU A 154 9.43 -31.91 -10.67
N LEU A 155 8.27 -31.36 -11.06
CA LEU A 155 7.60 -30.29 -10.30
C LEU A 155 7.11 -30.78 -8.93
N ALA A 156 6.58 -32.00 -8.87
CA ALA A 156 6.07 -32.58 -7.63
C ALA A 156 7.18 -32.75 -6.59
N VAL A 157 8.36 -33.20 -7.03
CA VAL A 157 9.53 -33.33 -6.15
C VAL A 157 10.04 -31.96 -5.75
N ARG A 158 10.27 -31.07 -6.71
CA ARG A 158 10.88 -29.75 -6.48
C ARG A 158 10.09 -28.89 -5.49
N TYR A 159 8.76 -28.92 -5.59
CA TYR A 159 7.86 -28.08 -4.79
C TYR A 159 7.07 -28.88 -3.75
N ASN A 160 7.48 -30.13 -3.47
CA ASN A 160 6.86 -31.01 -2.48
C ASN A 160 5.33 -31.17 -2.64
N LEU A 161 4.88 -31.40 -3.88
CA LEU A 161 3.47 -31.64 -4.23
C LEU A 161 3.12 -33.11 -3.99
N VAL A 162 2.84 -33.45 -2.74
CA VAL A 162 2.68 -34.83 -2.27
C VAL A 162 1.59 -35.59 -3.03
N ALA A 163 0.40 -34.99 -3.21
CA ALA A 163 -0.71 -35.67 -3.88
C ALA A 163 -0.42 -35.90 -5.36
N LEU A 164 0.24 -34.96 -6.02
CA LEU A 164 0.69 -35.13 -7.40
C LEU A 164 1.76 -36.22 -7.54
N LYS A 165 2.74 -36.23 -6.63
CA LYS A 165 3.79 -37.25 -6.61
C LYS A 165 3.20 -38.65 -6.47
N ASP A 166 2.32 -38.84 -5.49
CA ASP A 166 1.70 -40.12 -5.20
C ASP A 166 0.82 -40.60 -6.36
N GLU A 167 0.05 -39.69 -6.99
CA GLU A 167 -0.75 -40.04 -8.17
C GLU A 167 0.14 -40.53 -9.31
N ILE A 168 1.23 -39.83 -9.62
CA ILE A 168 2.13 -40.20 -10.72
C ILE A 168 2.77 -41.57 -10.43
N LEU A 169 3.32 -41.76 -9.25
CA LEU A 169 3.98 -43.02 -8.88
C LEU A 169 2.98 -44.19 -8.87
N SER A 170 1.73 -43.97 -8.46
CA SER A 170 0.70 -45.02 -8.50
C SER A 170 0.40 -45.53 -9.92
N LYS A 171 0.57 -44.67 -10.94
CA LYS A 171 0.32 -44.98 -12.35
C LYS A 171 1.49 -45.70 -13.03
N ILE A 172 2.69 -45.61 -12.47
CA ILE A 172 3.87 -46.29 -12.97
C ILE A 172 3.75 -47.79 -12.61
N THR A 173 3.42 -48.59 -13.62
CA THR A 173 3.17 -50.04 -13.47
C THR A 173 3.88 -50.88 -14.53
N THR A 174 4.42 -50.28 -15.58
CA THR A 174 5.13 -50.97 -16.65
C THR A 174 6.54 -50.41 -16.82
N LYS A 175 7.44 -51.20 -17.41
CA LYS A 175 8.79 -50.73 -17.77
C LYS A 175 8.76 -49.56 -18.76
N GLU A 176 7.72 -49.46 -19.58
CA GLU A 176 7.49 -48.34 -20.49
C GLU A 176 7.17 -47.05 -19.71
N ASP A 177 6.33 -47.11 -18.68
CA ASP A 177 6.01 -45.94 -17.84
C ASP A 177 7.26 -45.43 -17.12
N ILE A 178 8.10 -46.34 -16.62
CA ILE A 178 9.38 -45.99 -15.98
C ILE A 178 10.26 -45.23 -16.97
N ARG A 179 10.36 -45.68 -18.22
CA ARG A 179 11.13 -44.99 -19.27
C ARG A 179 10.58 -43.60 -19.59
N GLU A 180 9.26 -43.39 -19.48
CA GLU A 180 8.63 -42.10 -19.74
C GLU A 180 9.01 -41.04 -18.70
N VAL A 181 9.14 -41.44 -17.43
CA VAL A 181 9.41 -40.50 -16.32
C VAL A 181 10.89 -40.24 -16.08
N LEU A 182 11.80 -41.01 -16.70
CA LEU A 182 13.23 -40.84 -16.49
C LEU A 182 13.75 -39.50 -17.05
N PRO A 183 14.61 -38.79 -16.29
CA PRO A 183 15.35 -37.65 -16.80
C PRO A 183 16.32 -38.06 -17.91
N SER A 184 16.78 -37.06 -18.67
CA SER A 184 17.73 -37.31 -19.76
C SER A 184 19.09 -37.75 -19.22
N ASP A 185 19.49 -37.20 -18.07
CA ASP A 185 20.57 -37.69 -17.23
C ASP A 185 19.97 -38.27 -15.95
N VAL A 186 20.32 -39.51 -15.62
CA VAL A 186 19.78 -40.21 -14.46
C VAL A 186 20.37 -39.66 -13.16
N GLU A 187 21.58 -39.07 -13.21
CA GLU A 187 22.23 -38.45 -12.05
C GLU A 187 21.49 -37.20 -11.56
N ASP A 188 20.70 -36.55 -12.43
CA ASP A 188 19.88 -35.39 -12.09
C ASP A 188 18.58 -35.77 -11.35
N MET A 189 18.28 -37.05 -11.22
CA MET A 189 17.06 -37.50 -10.55
C MET A 189 17.23 -37.50 -9.03
N ASP A 190 16.18 -37.10 -8.32
CA ASP A 190 16.14 -37.22 -6.87
C ASP A 190 16.35 -38.68 -6.43
N HIS A 191 17.21 -38.88 -5.43
CA HIS A 191 17.63 -40.22 -4.99
C HIS A 191 16.47 -41.03 -4.41
N ALA A 192 15.50 -40.38 -3.74
CA ALA A 192 14.34 -41.07 -3.18
C ALA A 192 13.42 -41.56 -4.31
N ILE A 193 13.19 -40.74 -5.33
CA ILE A 193 12.44 -41.14 -6.53
C ILE A 193 13.16 -42.25 -7.28
N MET A 194 14.48 -42.17 -7.41
CA MET A 194 15.26 -43.23 -8.05
C MET A 194 15.07 -44.57 -7.34
N ALA A 195 15.10 -44.58 -6.01
CA ALA A 195 14.86 -45.78 -5.22
C ALA A 195 13.44 -46.32 -5.43
N GLU A 196 12.41 -45.47 -5.36
CA GLU A 196 11.01 -45.87 -5.58
C GLU A 196 10.77 -46.43 -6.98
N LEU A 197 11.34 -45.80 -8.02
CA LEU A 197 11.24 -46.29 -9.40
C LEU A 197 11.99 -47.61 -9.59
N PHE A 198 13.13 -47.78 -8.93
CA PHE A 198 13.90 -49.03 -8.96
C PHE A 198 13.14 -50.17 -8.28
N GLU A 199 12.56 -49.93 -7.11
CA GLU A 199 11.69 -50.92 -6.45
C GLU A 199 10.50 -51.30 -7.32
N LYS A 200 9.85 -50.32 -7.96
CA LYS A 200 8.79 -50.57 -8.92
C LYS A 200 9.25 -51.41 -10.11
N ALA A 201 10.42 -51.13 -10.67
CA ALA A 201 11.00 -51.89 -11.76
C ALA A 201 11.22 -53.37 -11.41
N LEU A 202 11.54 -53.67 -10.14
CA LEU A 202 11.71 -55.03 -9.64
C LEU A 202 10.38 -55.73 -9.33
N SER A 203 9.32 -54.97 -9.08
CA SER A 203 7.97 -55.48 -8.79
C SER A 203 7.09 -55.68 -10.03
N THR A 204 7.51 -55.10 -11.16
CA THR A 204 6.82 -55.14 -12.47
C THR A 204 7.22 -56.38 -13.27
#